data_AF-A0A355RDM7-F1
#
_entry.id   AF-A0A355RDM7-F1
#
_cell.length_a   1.000
_cell.length_b   1.000
_cell.length_c   1.000
_cell.angle_alpha   90.00
_cell.angle_beta   90.00
_cell.angle_gamma   90.00
#
_symmetry.space_group_name_H-M   'P 1'
#
loop_
_entity.id
_entity.type
_entity.pdbx_description
1 polymer ?
#
loop_
_entity_poly.entity_id
_entity_poly.type
_entity_poly.pdbx_seq_one_letter_code
_entity_poly.pdbx_strand_id
1 'polypeptide(L)'
;ALIAGCTAFYLWPAAWQARGASLIYISVTGLIILPVSFFLLSKASRLTSAANVSMIMLLETVLGPLWVWLGIKETPSPLTLFGGVLVVGALGFFLYRQADLPALERAGK
;
A
#
# COMPACT_ATOMS: atom_id res chain seq x y z
N ALA A 1 -13.65 11.62 -3.82
CA ALA A 1 -12.57 12.52 -4.28
C ALA A 1 -13.00 13.99 -4.26
N LEU A 2 -14.03 14.42 -5.01
CA LEU A 2 -14.46 15.83 -5.04
C LEU A 2 -14.84 16.41 -3.67
N ILE A 3 -15.68 15.72 -2.90
CA ILE A 3 -16.09 16.18 -1.55
C ILE A 3 -14.89 16.25 -0.59
N ALA A 4 -14.00 15.24 -0.62
CA ALA A 4 -12.77 15.22 0.17
C ALA A 4 -11.79 16.34 -0.25
N GLY A 5 -11.70 16.62 -1.55
CA GLY A 5 -10.92 17.74 -2.09
C GLY A 5 -11.47 19.08 -1.60
N CYS A 6 -12.77 19.33 -1.79
CA CYS A 6 -13.41 20.58 -1.34
C CYS A 6 -13.28 20.80 0.17
N THR A 7 -13.41 19.75 0.98
CA THR A 7 -13.23 19.83 2.43
C THR A 7 -11.77 20.05 2.84
N ALA A 8 -10.80 19.49 2.11
CA ALA A 8 -9.37 19.77 2.35
C ALA A 8 -9.01 21.23 2.07
N PHE A 9 -9.57 21.84 1.02
CA PHE A 9 -9.39 23.29 0.74
C PHE A 9 -10.06 24.18 1.79
N TYR A 10 -11.14 23.70 2.42
CA TYR A 10 -11.82 24.43 3.49
C TYR A 10 -11.07 24.34 4.82
N LEU A 11 -10.54 23.17 5.17
CA LEU A 11 -9.85 22.93 6.44
C LEU A 11 -8.38 23.38 6.43
N TRP A 12 -7.74 23.46 5.26
CA TRP A 12 -6.33 23.79 5.15
C TRP A 12 -6.08 25.00 4.23
N PRO A 13 -5.97 26.22 4.79
CA PRO A 13 -5.78 27.45 4.01
C PRO A 13 -4.52 27.46 3.12
N ALA A 14 -3.49 26.69 3.49
CA ALA A 14 -2.28 26.52 2.69
C ALA A 14 -2.52 25.77 1.37
N ALA A 15 -3.65 25.06 1.21
CA ALA A 15 -4.02 24.42 -0.04
C ALA A 15 -4.16 25.44 -1.19
N TRP A 16 -4.51 26.70 -0.90
CA TRP A 16 -4.57 27.77 -1.88
C TRP A 16 -3.19 28.15 -2.46
N GLN A 17 -2.10 27.75 -1.80
CA GLN A 17 -0.73 28.00 -2.25
C GLN A 17 -0.20 26.90 -3.17
N ALA A 18 -0.95 25.82 -3.41
CA ALA A 18 -0.56 24.79 -4.36
C ALA A 18 -0.52 25.38 -5.78
N ARG A 19 0.68 25.46 -6.36
CA ARG A 19 0.91 26.00 -7.72
C ARG A 19 1.80 25.06 -8.54
N GLY A 20 1.65 25.13 -9.86
CA GLY A 20 2.53 24.42 -10.81
C GLY A 20 2.50 22.90 -10.66
N ALA A 21 3.67 22.28 -10.53
CA ALA A 21 3.84 20.82 -10.49
C ALA A 21 3.12 20.15 -9.31
N SER A 22 2.98 20.83 -8.17
CA SER A 22 2.31 20.28 -6.98
C SER A 22 0.83 19.94 -7.25
N LEU A 23 0.14 20.75 -8.05
CA LEU A 23 -1.25 20.49 -8.46
C LEU A 23 -1.35 19.24 -9.34
N ILE A 24 -0.35 19.00 -10.19
CA ILE A 24 -0.30 17.81 -11.05
C ILE A 24 -0.13 16.57 -10.20
N TYR A 25 0.81 16.56 -9.24
CA TYR A 25 1.01 15.42 -8.34
C TYR A 25 -0.23 15.12 -7.50
N ILE A 26 -0.88 16.15 -6.93
CA ILE A 26 -2.12 15.98 -6.15
C ILE A 26 -3.25 15.43 -7.03
N SER A 27 -3.39 15.93 -8.26
CA SER A 27 -4.43 15.48 -9.18
C SER A 27 -4.21 14.03 -9.62
N VAL A 28 -2.97 13.64 -9.93
CA VAL A 28 -2.63 12.26 -10.33
C VAL A 28 -2.87 11.29 -9.18
N THR A 29 -2.38 11.61 -7.98
CA THR A 29 -2.59 10.75 -6.80
C THR A 29 -4.07 10.62 -6.45
N GLY A 30 -4.83 11.73 -6.51
CA GLY A 30 -6.25 11.79 -6.16
C GLY A 30 -7.20 11.17 -7.18
N LEU A 31 -7.02 11.45 -8.48
CA LEU A 31 -7.94 11.03 -9.54
C LEU A 31 -7.53 9.75 -10.26
N ILE A 32 -6.26 9.36 -10.21
CA ILE A 32 -5.78 8.16 -10.93
C ILE A 32 -5.39 7.08 -9.94
N ILE A 33 -4.40 7.34 -9.08
CA ILE A 33 -3.83 6.31 -8.20
C ILE A 33 -4.88 5.78 -7.22
N LEU A 34 -5.60 6.67 -6.54
CA LEU A 34 -6.64 6.31 -5.57
C LEU A 34 -7.75 5.40 -6.15
N PRO A 35 -8.48 5.78 -7.21
CA PRO A 35 -9.55 4.93 -7.75
C PRO A 35 -9.02 3.63 -8.35
N VAL A 36 -7.85 3.64 -8.99
CA VAL A 36 -7.22 2.41 -9.50
C VAL A 36 -6.86 1.47 -8.35
N SER A 37 -6.27 1.99 -7.27
CA SER A 37 -5.90 1.19 -6.09
C SER A 37 -7.13 0.58 -5.43
N PHE A 38 -8.20 1.36 -5.23
CA PHE A 38 -9.46 0.84 -4.69
C PHE A 38 -10.11 -0.21 -5.59
N PHE A 39 -10.07 -0.03 -6.91
CA PHE A 39 -10.59 -1.00 -7.86
C PHE A 39 -9.81 -2.33 -7.81
N LEU A 40 -8.48 -2.26 -7.78
CA LEU A 40 -7.62 -3.42 -7.64
C LEU A 40 -7.82 -4.11 -6.29
N LEU A 41 -7.89 -3.36 -5.19
CA LEU A 41 -8.14 -3.89 -3.86
C LEU A 41 -9.51 -4.60 -3.79
N SER A 42 -10.54 -3.99 -4.37
CA SER A 42 -11.89 -4.56 -4.41
C SER A 42 -11.99 -5.81 -5.29
N LYS A 43 -11.13 -5.95 -6.31
CA LYS A 43 -11.00 -7.21 -7.07
C LYS A 43 -10.19 -8.24 -6.31
N ALA A 44 -9.07 -7.84 -5.69
CA ALA A 44 -8.19 -8.71 -4.93
C ALA A 44 -8.94 -9.36 -3.75
N SER A 45 -9.77 -8.60 -3.03
CA SER A 45 -10.58 -9.13 -1.91
C SER A 45 -11.60 -10.19 -2.32
N ARG A 46 -12.01 -10.22 -3.59
CA ARG A 46 -12.92 -11.24 -4.13
C ARG A 46 -12.20 -12.47 -4.68
N LEU A 47 -10.93 -12.33 -5.07
CA LEU A 47 -10.15 -13.38 -5.75
C LEU A 47 -9.20 -14.14 -4.82
N THR A 48 -8.96 -13.65 -3.61
CA THR A 48 -8.01 -14.27 -2.69
C THR A 48 -8.53 -14.31 -1.25
N SER A 49 -8.05 -15.27 -0.48
CA SER A 49 -8.32 -15.40 0.96
C SER A 49 -7.99 -14.10 1.70
N ALA A 50 -8.82 -13.71 2.69
CA ALA A 50 -8.62 -12.52 3.51
C ALA A 50 -7.20 -12.42 4.10
N ALA A 51 -6.55 -13.56 4.35
CA ALA A 51 -5.18 -13.60 4.84
C ALA A 51 -4.16 -13.02 3.84
N ASN A 52 -4.30 -13.31 2.54
CA ASN A 52 -3.37 -12.85 1.52
C ASN A 52 -3.49 -11.33 1.30
N VAL A 53 -4.70 -10.78 1.36
CA VAL A 53 -4.93 -9.32 1.26
C VAL A 53 -4.29 -8.60 2.45
N SER A 54 -4.53 -9.08 3.67
CA SER A 54 -3.94 -8.49 4.88
C SER A 54 -2.41 -8.49 4.82
N MET A 55 -1.81 -9.52 4.26
CA MET A 55 -0.36 -9.59 4.06
C MET A 55 0.18 -8.60 3.04
N ILE A 56 -0.51 -8.41 1.91
CA ILE A 56 -0.13 -7.38 0.93
C ILE A 56 -0.20 -5.99 1.56
N MET A 57 -1.23 -5.71 2.36
CA MET A 57 -1.36 -4.45 3.09
C MET A 57 -0.21 -4.25 4.09
N LEU A 58 0.21 -5.30 4.80
CA LEU A 58 1.40 -5.24 5.67
C LEU A 58 2.67 -4.98 4.86
N LEU A 59 2.83 -5.63 3.72
CA LEU A 59 4.00 -5.44 2.85
C LEU A 59 4.07 -4.02 2.29
N GLU A 60 2.94 -3.41 1.94
CA GLU A 60 2.88 -2.03 1.47
C GLU A 60 3.45 -1.03 2.48
N THR A 61 3.19 -1.24 3.78
CA THR A 61 3.76 -0.38 4.85
C THR A 61 5.28 -0.46 4.94
N VAL A 62 5.89 -1.55 4.49
CA VAL A 62 7.35 -1.72 4.42
C VAL A 62 7.90 -1.18 3.10
N LEU A 63 7.17 -1.39 2.00
CA LEU A 63 7.57 -0.94 0.68
C LEU A 63 7.64 0.59 0.60
N GLY A 64 6.76 1.31 1.28
CA GLY A 64 6.74 2.79 1.29
C GLY A 64 8.08 3.40 1.72
N PRO A 65 8.55 3.15 2.96
CA PRO A 65 9.84 3.63 3.43
C PRO A 65 11.02 3.14 2.59
N LEU A 66 10.97 1.89 2.11
CA LEU A 66 12.01 1.31 1.26
C LEU A 66 12.11 2.04 -0.08
N TRP A 67 10.98 2.39 -0.69
CA TRP A 67 10.92 3.15 -1.94
C TRP A 67 11.47 4.58 -1.77
N VAL A 68 11.12 5.24 -0.66
CA VAL A 68 11.64 6.57 -0.33
C VAL A 68 13.15 6.54 -0.09
N TRP A 69 13.64 5.52 0.62
CA TRP A 69 15.08 5.35 0.84
C TRP A 69 15.86 5.22 -0.47
N LEU A 70 15.34 4.44 -1.43
CA LEU A 70 15.96 4.27 -2.75
C LEU A 70 15.97 5.57 -3.58
N GLY A 71 14.91 6.40 -3.48
CA GLY A 71 14.76 7.61 -4.29
C GLY A 71 15.41 8.87 -3.68
N ILE A 72 15.20 9.09 -2.37
CA ILE A 72 15.57 10.34 -1.67
C ILE A 72 16.82 10.14 -0.78
N LYS A 73 17.31 8.91 -0.63
CA LYS A 73 18.50 8.54 0.18
C LYS A 73 18.45 8.97 1.65
N GLU A 74 17.26 9.25 2.19
CA GLU A 74 17.10 9.45 3.63
C GLU A 74 17.31 8.12 4.36
N THR A 75 18.33 8.06 5.23
CA THR A 75 18.68 6.86 5.98
C THR A 75 17.54 6.44 6.91
N PRO A 76 16.92 5.26 6.70
CA PRO A 76 15.85 4.80 7.57
C PRO A 76 16.38 4.47 8.97
N SER A 77 15.57 4.75 9.98
CA SER A 77 15.89 4.41 11.37
C SER A 77 16.08 2.89 11.53
N PRO A 78 16.97 2.43 12.42
CA PRO A 78 17.14 1.01 12.73
C PRO A 78 15.81 0.30 13.07
N LEU A 79 14.88 1.00 13.73
CA LEU A 79 13.55 0.49 14.06
C LEU A 79 12.70 0.20 12.81
N THR A 80 12.79 1.06 11.79
CA THR A 80 12.10 0.89 10.51
C THR A 80 12.65 -0.32 9.75
N LEU A 81 13.97 -0.50 9.76
CA LEU A 81 14.61 -1.67 9.16
C LEU A 81 14.20 -2.97 9.89
N PHE A 82 14.18 -2.95 11.22
CA PHE A 82 13.77 -4.10 12.02
C PHE A 82 12.30 -4.49 11.77
N GLY A 83 11.40 -3.51 11.75
CA GLY A 83 9.99 -3.74 11.39
C GLY A 83 9.83 -4.31 9.98
N GLY A 84 10.61 -3.80 9.02
CA GLY A 84 10.62 -4.31 7.64
C GLY A 84 11.05 -5.77 7.55
N VAL A 85 12.15 -6.14 8.22
CA VAL A 85 12.64 -7.53 8.27
C VAL A 85 11.61 -8.46 8.91
N LEU A 86 10.95 -8.03 9.98
CA LEU A 86 9.94 -8.84 10.67
C LEU A 86 8.72 -9.14 9.78
N VAL A 87 8.21 -8.14 9.07
CA VAL A 87 7.07 -8.31 8.15
C VAL A 87 7.45 -9.20 6.97
N VAL A 88 8.61 -8.98 6.34
CA VAL A 88 9.07 -9.80 5.21
C VAL A 88 9.33 -11.25 5.65
N GLY A 89 9.93 -11.45 6.83
CA GLY A 89 10.13 -12.77 7.41
C GLY A 89 8.83 -13.50 7.70
N ALA A 90 7.84 -12.82 8.28
CA ALA A 90 6.52 -13.39 8.54
C ALA A 90 5.79 -13.77 7.24
N LEU A 91 5.89 -12.94 6.20
CA LEU A 91 5.32 -13.23 4.88
C LEU A 91 5.99 -14.45 4.23
N GLY A 92 7.32 -14.50 4.23
CA GLY A 92 8.07 -15.64 3.70
C GLY A 92 7.71 -16.95 4.42
N PHE A 93 7.60 -16.92 5.75
CA PHE A 93 7.21 -18.07 6.55
C PHE A 93 5.79 -18.56 6.22
N PHE A 94 4.84 -17.64 6.06
CA PHE A 94 3.47 -17.98 5.71
C PHE A 94 3.34 -18.56 4.31
N LEU A 95 4.04 -17.97 3.32
CA LEU A 95 4.06 -18.51 1.96
C LEU A 95 4.70 -19.91 1.92
N TYR A 96 5.77 -20.11 2.68
CA TYR A 96 6.39 -21.43 2.84
C TYR A 96 5.40 -22.45 3.41
N ARG A 97 4.70 -22.10 4.50
CA ARG A 97 3.64 -22.94 5.11
C ARG A 97 2.48 -23.23 4.16
N GLN A 98 2.09 -22.29 3.31
CA GLN A 98 1.05 -22.52 2.30
C GLN A 98 1.53 -23.45 1.17
N ALA A 99 2.80 -23.36 0.78
CA ALA A 99 3.38 -24.19 -0.27
C ALA A 99 3.40 -25.69 0.10
N ASP A 100 3.56 -26.00 1.39
CA ASP A 100 3.57 -27.37 1.94
C ASP A 100 2.18 -28.05 1.97
N LEU A 101 1.07 -27.34 1.70
CA LEU A 101 -0.26 -27.95 1.66
C LEU A 101 -0.48 -28.69 0.32
N PRO A 102 -0.75 -30.02 0.33
CA PRO A 102 -0.93 -30.81 -0.88
C PRO A 102 -2.06 -30.26 -1.76
N ALA A 103 -1.83 -30.22 -3.07
CA ALA A 103 -2.78 -29.68 -4.06
C ALA A 103 -4.18 -30.34 -4.04
N LEU A 104 -4.32 -31.53 -3.44
CA LEU A 104 -5.58 -32.29 -3.37
C LEU A 104 -6.63 -31.62 -2.46
N GLU A 105 -6.22 -30.86 -1.45
CA GLU A 105 -7.17 -30.19 -0.54
C GLU A 105 -7.68 -28.85 -1.08
N ARG A 106 -7.07 -28.35 -2.15
CA ARG A 106 -7.41 -27.08 -2.81
C ARG A 106 -8.55 -27.21 -3.82
N ALA A 107 -8.80 -28.41 -4.33
CA ALA A 107 -9.85 -28.68 -5.32
C ALA A 107 -11.19 -29.13 -4.71
N GLY A 108 -11.24 -29.32 -3.39
CA GLY A 108 -12.44 -29.77 -2.66
C GLY A 108 -13.28 -28.67 -2.01
N LYS A 109 -12.91 -27.40 -2.19
CA LYS A 109 -13.65 -26.21 -1.70
C LYS A 109 -14.01 -25.31 -2.87
#